data_AF-A0A803R4T7-F1
#
_entry.id   AF-A0A803R4T7-F1
#
_cell.length_a   1.000
_cell.length_b   1.000
_cell.length_c   1.000
_cell.angle_alpha   90.00
_cell.angle_beta   90.00
_cell.angle_gamma   90.00
#
_symmetry.space_group_name_H-M   'P 1'
#
loop_
_entity.id
_entity.type
_entity.pdbx_description
1 polymer ?
#
loop_
_entity_poly.entity_id
_entity_poly.type
_entity_poly.pdbx_seq_one_letter_code
_entity_poly.pdbx_strand_id
1 'polypeptide(L)'
;MFLFFIFQLKNAYAIAKLRKTGYSKQKFYKEAVELYREINTLISNGDKNALRKAVTERMYSTLKNEIKQRESIWNEVYWELIQPIVKIRTLRARLIGVDRNDTNKVFIQLTLEFLSKQKFEAYDSNGNVVSGDKSKEVLVKDIWVFEKSLFHPGSYWRLCGRISL
;
A
#
# COMPACT_ATOMS: atom_id res chain seq x y z
N MET A 1 17.24 11.21 -22.76
CA MET A 1 16.31 12.37 -22.67
C MET A 1 14.88 12.04 -23.15
N PHE A 2 14.71 11.43 -24.33
CA PHE A 2 13.38 11.14 -24.91
C PHE A 2 12.49 10.18 -24.09
N LEU A 3 13.05 9.08 -23.57
CA LEU A 3 12.34 8.11 -22.73
C LEU A 3 11.80 8.73 -21.42
N PHE A 4 12.56 9.63 -20.80
CA PHE A 4 12.14 10.32 -19.58
C PHE A 4 10.89 11.19 -19.83
N PHE A 5 10.88 11.91 -20.96
CA PHE A 5 9.75 12.74 -21.37
C PHE A 5 8.48 11.90 -21.58
N ILE A 6 8.59 10.75 -22.26
CA ILE A 6 7.46 9.81 -22.46
C ILE A 6 6.89 9.32 -21.12
N PHE A 7 7.75 9.02 -20.14
CA PHE A 7 7.28 8.60 -18.81
C PHE A 7 6.50 9.70 -18.08
N GLN A 8 6.94 10.95 -18.19
CA GLN A 8 6.24 12.10 -17.61
C GLN A 8 4.87 12.32 -18.28
N LEU A 9 4.79 12.19 -19.60
CA LEU A 9 3.51 12.28 -20.32
C LEU A 9 2.52 11.18 -19.90
N LYS A 10 2.99 9.93 -19.78
CA LYS A 10 2.14 8.82 -19.30
C LYS A 10 1.62 9.06 -17.87
N ASN A 11 2.48 9.58 -16.99
CA ASN A 11 2.07 9.97 -15.63
C ASN A 11 1.00 11.07 -15.67
N ALA A 12 1.25 12.15 -16.42
CA ALA A 12 0.35 13.29 -16.51
C ALA A 12 -1.02 12.88 -17.07
N TYR A 13 -1.04 12.06 -18.12
CA TYR A 13 -2.27 11.54 -18.70
C TYR A 13 -3.07 10.69 -17.70
N ALA A 14 -2.42 9.78 -16.97
CA ALA A 14 -3.07 8.95 -15.96
C ALA A 14 -3.72 9.81 -14.87
N ILE A 15 -3.00 10.82 -14.35
CA ILE A 15 -3.52 11.75 -13.35
C ILE A 15 -4.65 12.62 -13.92
N ALA A 16 -4.55 13.07 -15.17
CA ALA A 16 -5.61 13.85 -15.81
C ALA A 16 -6.90 13.03 -15.95
N LYS A 17 -6.81 11.75 -16.35
CA LYS A 17 -7.97 10.85 -16.40
C LYS A 17 -8.56 10.62 -15.01
N LEU A 18 -7.71 10.41 -14.00
CA LEU A 18 -8.13 10.22 -12.61
C LEU A 18 -8.86 11.44 -12.03
N ARG A 19 -8.40 12.67 -12.35
CA ARG A 19 -9.05 13.90 -11.89
C ARG A 19 -10.50 14.04 -12.37
N LYS A 20 -10.82 13.49 -13.55
CA LYS A 20 -12.20 13.47 -14.07
C LYS A 20 -13.16 12.64 -13.20
N THR A 21 -12.64 11.78 -12.32
CA THR A 21 -13.44 10.97 -11.38
C THR A 21 -13.47 11.56 -9.96
N GLY A 22 -13.15 12.85 -9.79
CA GLY A 22 -13.20 13.54 -8.50
C GLY A 22 -11.94 13.40 -7.62
N TYR A 23 -10.83 12.91 -8.17
CA TYR A 23 -9.58 12.75 -7.43
C TYR A 23 -8.97 14.08 -6.98
N SER A 24 -8.54 14.11 -5.72
CA SER A 24 -7.63 15.11 -5.15
C SER A 24 -6.42 14.40 -4.55
N LYS A 25 -5.23 14.94 -4.80
CA LYS A 25 -3.98 14.44 -4.22
C LYS A 25 -4.02 14.45 -2.69
N GLN A 26 -4.49 15.55 -2.10
CA GLN A 26 -4.56 15.67 -0.63
C GLN A 26 -5.54 14.65 -0.03
N LYS A 27 -6.73 14.49 -0.63
CA LYS A 27 -7.72 13.51 -0.16
C LYS A 27 -7.17 12.09 -0.26
N PHE A 28 -6.57 11.75 -1.41
CA PHE A 28 -6.00 10.42 -1.60
C PHE A 28 -4.81 10.14 -0.68
N TYR A 29 -3.98 11.13 -0.35
CA TYR A 29 -2.87 10.91 0.58
C TYR A 29 -3.36 10.57 1.99
N LYS A 30 -4.47 11.16 2.44
CA LYS A 30 -5.10 10.78 3.72
C LYS A 30 -5.60 9.33 3.67
N GLU A 31 -6.37 8.99 2.64
CA GLU A 31 -6.89 7.63 2.42
C GLU A 31 -5.76 6.58 2.31
N ALA A 32 -4.68 6.91 1.61
CA ALA A 32 -3.53 6.02 1.46
C ALA A 32 -2.78 5.78 2.78
N VAL A 33 -2.68 6.80 3.65
CA VAL A 33 -2.11 6.65 5.00
C VAL A 33 -3.01 5.80 5.90
N GLU A 34 -4.33 5.96 5.78
CA GLU A 34 -5.31 5.13 6.50
C GLU A 34 -5.21 3.66 6.08
N LEU A 35 -5.22 3.37 4.77
CA LEU A 35 -5.02 2.02 4.24
C LEU A 35 -3.65 1.45 4.63
N TYR A 36 -2.59 2.27 4.59
CA TYR A 36 -1.26 1.85 5.02
C TYR A 36 -1.23 1.43 6.49
N ARG A 37 -1.88 2.21 7.36
CA ARG A 37 -2.02 1.88 8.78
C ARG A 37 -2.83 0.61 8.97
N GLU A 38 -4.04 0.57 8.40
CA GLU A 38 -4.97 -0.56 8.51
C GLU A 38 -4.31 -1.87 8.06
N ILE A 39 -3.73 -1.89 6.86
CA ILE A 39 -3.13 -3.11 6.31
C ILE A 39 -1.96 -3.60 7.18
N ASN A 40 -1.08 -2.71 7.64
CA ASN A 40 0.03 -3.13 8.50
C ASN A 40 -0.46 -3.63 9.88
N THR A 41 -1.49 -3.01 10.47
CA THR A 41 -2.14 -3.51 11.69
C THR A 41 -2.77 -4.89 11.46
N LEU A 42 -3.44 -5.12 10.33
CA LEU A 42 -4.02 -6.43 10.02
C LEU A 42 -2.94 -7.50 9.83
N ILE A 43 -1.79 -7.14 9.23
CA ILE A 43 -0.65 -8.04 9.09
C ILE A 43 -0.02 -8.37 10.44
N SER A 44 0.18 -7.38 11.32
CA SER A 44 0.74 -7.61 12.66
C SER A 44 -0.17 -8.52 13.49
N ASN A 45 -1.48 -8.30 13.42
CA ASN A 45 -2.48 -9.07 14.14
C ASN A 45 -2.79 -10.44 13.51
N GLY A 46 -2.29 -10.71 12.29
CA GLY A 46 -2.57 -11.95 11.57
C GLY A 46 -4.00 -12.09 11.03
N ASP A 47 -4.79 -11.01 10.97
CA ASP A 47 -6.19 -11.03 10.51
C ASP A 47 -6.28 -11.10 8.98
N LYS A 48 -6.15 -12.33 8.48
CA LYS A 48 -6.23 -12.68 7.05
C LYS A 48 -7.61 -12.36 6.46
N ASN A 49 -8.69 -12.41 7.25
CA ASN A 49 -10.05 -12.25 6.72
C ASN A 49 -10.36 -10.79 6.38
N ALA A 50 -10.06 -9.88 7.30
CA ALA A 50 -10.23 -8.44 7.06
C ALA A 50 -9.32 -7.92 5.94
N LEU A 51 -8.10 -8.47 5.84
CA LEU A 51 -7.09 -8.12 4.83
C LEU A 51 -7.62 -8.21 3.39
N ARG A 52 -8.48 -9.20 3.11
CA ARG A 52 -9.00 -9.48 1.76
C ARG A 52 -9.69 -8.28 1.12
N LYS A 53 -10.31 -7.41 1.92
CA LYS A 53 -10.99 -6.20 1.40
C LYS A 53 -9.99 -5.10 1.05
N ALA A 54 -8.95 -4.90 1.85
CA ALA A 54 -8.01 -3.79 1.69
C ALA A 54 -6.96 -4.00 0.57
N VAL A 55 -6.82 -5.21 0.04
CA VAL A 55 -5.77 -5.58 -0.92
C VAL A 55 -6.32 -6.31 -2.14
N THR A 56 -5.58 -6.33 -3.24
CA THR A 56 -5.95 -7.13 -4.42
C THR A 56 -5.72 -8.61 -4.18
N GLU A 57 -6.32 -9.46 -5.00
CA GLU A 57 -6.37 -10.91 -4.86
C GLU A 57 -4.94 -11.53 -4.88
N ARG A 58 -4.07 -11.00 -5.73
CA ARG A 58 -2.67 -11.39 -5.80
C ARG A 58 -1.92 -10.96 -4.55
N MET A 59 -2.08 -9.71 -4.12
CA MET A 59 -1.42 -9.18 -2.93
C MET A 59 -1.88 -9.91 -1.67
N TYR A 60 -3.18 -10.27 -1.58
CA TYR A 60 -3.73 -11.08 -0.50
C TYR A 60 -3.01 -12.42 -0.37
N SER A 61 -2.83 -13.14 -1.48
CA SER A 61 -2.11 -14.41 -1.49
C SER A 61 -0.67 -14.28 -0.98
N THR A 62 0.02 -13.22 -1.40
CA THR A 62 1.37 -12.91 -0.92
C THR A 62 1.39 -12.61 0.59
N LEU A 63 0.56 -11.68 1.07
CA LEU A 63 0.52 -11.29 2.49
C LEU A 63 0.09 -12.44 3.38
N LYS A 64 -0.86 -13.28 2.93
CA LYS A 64 -1.29 -14.46 3.68
C LYS A 64 -0.13 -15.43 3.92
N ASN A 65 0.75 -15.62 2.92
CA ASN A 65 1.92 -16.47 3.05
C ASN A 65 2.98 -15.83 3.95
N GLU A 66 3.22 -14.52 3.83
CA GLU A 66 4.12 -13.78 4.71
C GLU A 66 3.68 -13.88 6.17
N ILE A 67 2.39 -13.70 6.46
CA ILE A 67 1.83 -13.85 7.81
C ILE A 67 2.05 -15.27 8.32
N LYS A 68 1.76 -16.29 7.51
CA LYS A 68 1.96 -17.70 7.91
C LYS A 68 3.43 -18.02 8.21
N GLN A 69 4.36 -17.50 7.40
CA GLN A 69 5.79 -17.66 7.63
C GLN A 69 6.22 -16.93 8.89
N ARG A 70 5.76 -15.70 9.10
CA ARG A 70 6.03 -14.92 10.30
C ARG A 70 5.54 -15.62 11.56
N GLU A 71 4.30 -16.11 11.56
CA GLU A 71 3.67 -16.83 12.69
C GLU A 71 4.46 -18.09 13.10
N SER A 72 5.27 -18.67 12.19
CA SER A 72 6.13 -19.82 12.51
C SER A 72 7.40 -19.45 13.30
N ILE A 73 7.76 -18.16 13.34
CA ILE A 73 8.98 -17.63 13.99
C ILE A 73 8.59 -16.71 15.15
N TRP A 74 7.64 -15.80 14.92
CA TRP A 74 7.12 -14.83 15.88
C TRP A 74 5.64 -15.09 16.08
N ASN A 75 5.25 -15.48 17.29
CA ASN A 75 3.86 -15.77 17.59
C ASN A 75 3.03 -14.47 17.59
N GLU A 76 3.57 -13.41 18.19
CA GLU A 76 2.92 -12.10 18.30
C GLU A 76 3.84 -10.99 17.78
N VAL A 77 3.22 -9.95 17.22
CA VAL A 77 3.92 -8.74 16.78
C VAL A 77 3.13 -7.52 17.22
N TYR A 78 3.78 -6.66 17.99
CA TYR A 78 3.34 -5.29 18.20
C TYR A 78 3.81 -4.42 17.02
N TRP A 79 2.89 -3.65 16.45
CA TRP A 79 3.20 -2.65 15.43
C TRP A 79 2.36 -1.39 15.64
N GLU A 80 3.02 -0.23 15.59
CA GLU A 80 2.36 1.07 15.69
C GLU A 80 2.92 2.04 14.64
N LEU A 81 2.01 2.71 13.91
CA LEU A 81 2.35 3.84 13.06
C LEU A 81 2.34 5.13 13.88
N ILE A 82 3.47 5.82 13.95
CA ILE A 82 3.55 7.15 14.56
C ILE A 82 3.09 8.20 13.55
N GLN A 83 2.08 8.97 13.94
CA GLN A 83 1.53 10.06 13.13
C GLN A 83 1.96 11.42 13.70
N PRO A 84 2.11 12.46 12.85
CA PRO A 84 1.91 12.46 11.40
C PRO A 84 3.03 11.74 10.63
N ILE A 85 2.71 11.27 9.42
CA ILE A 85 3.72 10.66 8.56
C ILE A 85 4.79 11.70 8.15
N VAL A 86 6.06 11.30 8.15
CA VAL A 86 7.19 12.22 7.87
C VAL A 86 7.12 12.72 6.42
N LYS A 87 6.89 11.81 5.46
CA LYS A 87 6.76 12.17 4.04
C LYS A 87 5.92 11.16 3.28
N ILE A 88 5.15 11.66 2.33
CA ILE A 88 4.45 10.86 1.33
C ILE A 88 4.56 11.53 -0.04
N ARG A 89 4.91 10.77 -1.08
CA ARG A 89 4.93 11.29 -2.45
C ARG A 89 4.54 10.25 -3.48
N THR A 90 3.92 10.71 -4.57
CA THR A 90 3.61 9.88 -5.73
C THR A 90 4.83 9.79 -6.62
N LEU A 91 5.35 8.59 -6.81
CA LEU A 91 6.45 8.30 -7.72
C LEU A 91 5.96 8.07 -9.15
N ARG A 92 4.78 7.44 -9.29
CA ARG A 92 4.29 7.01 -10.59
C ARG A 92 2.76 6.89 -10.62
N ALA A 93 2.18 7.17 -11.78
CA ALA A 93 0.78 6.90 -12.09
C ALA A 93 0.67 6.12 -13.40
N ARG A 94 -0.13 5.05 -13.43
CA ARG A 94 -0.33 4.21 -14.62
C ARG A 94 -1.80 3.87 -14.80
N LEU A 95 -2.23 3.82 -16.06
CA LEU A 95 -3.49 3.21 -16.45
C LEU A 95 -3.21 1.81 -16.98
N ILE A 96 -3.99 0.84 -16.54
CA ILE A 96 -3.92 -0.56 -16.95
C ILE A 96 -5.23 -0.86 -17.68
N GLY A 97 -5.16 -1.00 -19.00
CA GLY A 97 -6.32 -1.38 -19.81
C GLY A 97 -6.61 -2.88 -19.68
N VAL A 98 -7.88 -3.21 -19.46
CA VAL A 98 -8.37 -4.59 -19.42
C VAL A 98 -8.79 -5.04 -20.81
N ASP A 99 -9.29 -4.11 -21.61
CA ASP A 99 -9.73 -4.30 -22.98
C ASP A 99 -8.95 -3.36 -23.91
N ARG A 100 -8.39 -3.91 -24.99
CA ARG A 100 -7.63 -3.11 -25.96
C ARG A 100 -8.55 -2.23 -26.83
N ASN A 101 -9.81 -2.64 -26.96
CA ASN A 101 -10.81 -1.97 -27.79
C ASN A 101 -11.64 -0.96 -26.99
N ASP A 102 -11.62 -1.05 -25.64
CA ASP A 102 -12.34 -0.13 -24.75
C ASP A 102 -11.38 0.58 -23.79
N THR A 103 -11.02 1.80 -24.15
CA THR A 103 -10.12 2.64 -23.34
C THR A 103 -10.74 3.11 -22.02
N ASN A 104 -12.03 2.89 -21.77
CA ASN A 104 -12.70 3.24 -20.51
C ASN A 104 -12.62 2.11 -19.48
N LYS A 105 -12.41 0.86 -19.90
CA LYS A 105 -12.18 -0.29 -18.99
C LYS A 105 -10.75 -0.32 -18.50
N VAL A 106 -10.44 0.61 -17.60
CA VAL A 106 -9.09 0.79 -17.06
C VAL A 106 -9.07 0.74 -15.53
N PHE A 107 -8.05 0.09 -15.00
CA PHE A 107 -7.60 0.31 -13.64
C PHE A 107 -6.58 1.44 -13.61
N ILE A 108 -6.53 2.19 -12.53
CA ILE A 108 -5.45 3.12 -12.24
C ILE A 108 -4.59 2.58 -11.12
N GLN A 109 -3.27 2.72 -11.28
CA GLN A 109 -2.28 2.40 -10.26
C GLN A 109 -1.49 3.65 -9.89
N LEU A 110 -1.38 3.92 -8.59
CA LEU A 110 -0.56 4.98 -8.02
C LEU A 110 0.53 4.36 -7.14
N THR A 111 1.78 4.57 -7.52
CA THR A 111 2.94 4.18 -6.73
C THR A 111 3.32 5.33 -5.80
N LEU A 112 3.30 5.08 -4.51
CA LEU A 112 3.60 6.04 -3.45
C LEU A 112 4.84 5.60 -2.69
N GLU A 113 5.70 6.56 -2.36
CA GLU A 113 6.75 6.41 -1.35
C GLU A 113 6.23 6.97 -0.03
N PHE A 114 6.35 6.18 1.03
CA PHE A 114 6.08 6.54 2.41
C PHE A 114 7.42 6.63 3.15
N LEU A 115 7.60 7.68 3.94
CA LEU A 115 8.62 7.75 4.98
C LEU A 115 7.87 7.95 6.29
N SER A 116 7.87 6.94 7.14
CA SER A 116 7.09 6.90 8.38
C SER A 116 7.97 6.56 9.58
N LYS A 117 7.55 7.04 10.74
CA LYS A 117 8.07 6.57 12.03
C LYS A 117 7.17 5.44 12.51
N GLN A 118 7.77 4.34 12.95
CA GLN A 118 7.04 3.16 13.40
C GLN A 118 7.67 2.62 14.69
N LYS A 119 6.88 1.90 15.47
CA LYS A 119 7.40 1.02 16.54
C LYS A 119 7.06 -0.40 16.20
N PHE A 120 7.96 -1.30 16.58
CA PHE A 120 7.84 -2.72 16.29
C PHE A 120 8.50 -3.53 17.40
N GLU A 121 7.83 -4.58 17.86
CA GLU A 121 8.38 -5.57 18.78
C GLU A 121 7.75 -6.93 18.46
N ALA A 122 8.57 -7.97 18.39
CA ALA A 122 8.14 -9.33 18.08
C ALA A 122 8.41 -10.25 19.25
N TYR A 123 7.49 -11.19 19.47
CA TYR A 123 7.49 -12.10 20.59
C TYR A 123 7.50 -13.57 20.13
N ASP A 124 8.22 -14.41 20.87
CA ASP A 124 8.15 -15.86 20.72
C ASP A 124 6.86 -16.44 21.35
N SER A 125 6.71 -17.76 21.32
CA SER A 125 5.56 -18.46 21.93
C SER A 125 5.50 -18.37 23.46
N ASN A 126 6.61 -18.01 24.12
CA ASN A 126 6.70 -17.83 25.57
C ASN A 126 6.43 -16.37 25.99
N GLY A 127 6.22 -15.46 25.02
CA GLY A 127 6.04 -14.03 25.26
C GLY A 127 7.34 -13.27 25.45
N ASN A 128 8.50 -13.88 25.20
CA ASN A 128 9.78 -13.17 25.26
C ASN A 128 9.95 -12.29 24.03
N VAL A 129 10.53 -11.09 24.22
CA VAL A 129 10.95 -10.24 23.11
C VAL A 129 12.11 -10.90 22.38
N VAL A 130 11.94 -11.14 21.08
CA VAL A 130 12.97 -11.73 20.20
C VAL A 130 13.50 -10.75 19.15
N SER A 131 12.78 -9.66 18.90
CA SER A 131 13.20 -8.61 17.97
C SER A 131 12.45 -7.30 18.22
N GLY A 132 13.08 -6.18 17.88
CA GLY A 132 12.48 -4.85 18.01
C GLY A 132 12.52 -4.29 19.43
N ASP A 133 11.87 -3.14 19.59
CA ASP A 133 11.71 -2.41 20.84
C ASP A 133 10.51 -1.48 20.69
N LYS A 134 9.40 -1.79 21.37
CA LYS A 134 8.16 -1.01 21.25
C LYS A 134 8.25 0.40 21.82
N SER A 135 9.30 0.73 22.58
CA SER A 135 9.54 2.08 23.09
C SER A 135 10.28 2.97 22.09
N LYS A 136 10.94 2.38 21.08
CA LYS A 136 11.78 3.12 20.11
C LYS A 136 11.08 3.31 18.77
N GLU A 137 11.14 4.54 18.28
CA GLU A 137 10.72 4.85 16.92
C GLU A 137 11.83 4.50 15.93
N VAL A 138 11.47 3.78 14.86
CA VAL A 138 12.33 3.52 13.70
C VAL A 138 11.79 4.25 12.48
N LEU A 139 12.69 4.80 11.67
CA LEU A 139 12.34 5.46 10.42
C LEU A 139 12.31 4.44 9.29
N VAL A 140 11.14 4.23 8.68
CA VAL A 140 10.91 3.22 7.66
C VAL A 140 10.53 3.90 6.35
N LYS A 141 11.14 3.44 5.27
CA LYS A 141 10.78 3.86 3.91
C LYS A 141 10.12 2.68 3.19
N ASP A 142 8.93 2.93 2.65
CA ASP A 142 8.14 1.94 1.92
C ASP A 142 7.73 2.47 0.55
N ILE A 143 7.64 1.59 -0.44
CA ILE A 143 7.05 1.90 -1.74
C ILE A 143 5.85 0.98 -1.98
N TRP A 144 4.65 1.56 -1.96
CA TRP A 144 3.40 0.83 -2.14
C TRP A 144 2.71 1.25 -3.44
N VAL A 145 2.09 0.29 -4.11
CA VAL A 145 1.29 0.52 -5.31
C VAL A 145 -0.17 0.30 -4.95
N PHE A 146 -0.98 1.34 -5.06
CA PHE A 146 -2.42 1.28 -4.86
C PHE A 146 -3.12 1.19 -6.20
N GLU A 147 -4.19 0.43 -6.26
CA GLU A 147 -5.01 0.24 -7.45
C GLU A 147 -6.47 0.58 -7.19
N LYS A 148 -7.13 1.15 -8.20
CA LYS A 148 -8.58 1.39 -8.20
C LYS A 148 -9.14 1.20 -9.61
N SER A 149 -10.29 0.55 -9.71
CA SER A 149 -11.06 0.47 -10.96
C SER A 149 -11.72 1.83 -11.26
N LEU A 150 -11.65 2.27 -12.52
CA LEU A 150 -12.33 3.50 -12.97
C LEU A 150 -13.67 3.25 -13.69
N PHE A 151 -14.07 1.98 -13.87
CA PHE A 151 -15.27 1.60 -14.62
C PHE A 151 -16.29 0.80 -13.81
N HIS A 152 -15.94 0.38 -12.59
CA HIS A 152 -16.88 -0.24 -11.66
C HIS A 152 -17.41 0.82 -10.67
N PRO A 153 -18.73 1.06 -10.60
CA PRO A 153 -19.32 1.95 -9.60
C PRO A 153 -18.96 1.52 -8.17
N GLY A 154 -18.77 2.48 -7.27
CA GLY A 154 -18.42 2.19 -5.86
C GLY A 154 -17.01 1.62 -5.63
N SER A 155 -16.15 1.60 -6.66
CA SER A 155 -14.77 1.16 -6.51
C SER A 155 -14.01 1.99 -5.47
N TYR A 156 -13.15 1.32 -4.72
CA TYR A 156 -12.29 1.90 -3.69
C TYR A 156 -10.83 1.53 -3.96
N TRP A 157 -9.89 2.18 -3.26
CA TRP A 157 -8.47 1.90 -3.40
C TRP A 157 -8.07 0.64 -2.62
N ARG A 158 -7.23 -0.18 -3.24
CA ARG A 158 -6.66 -1.38 -2.62
C ARG A 158 -5.16 -1.41 -2.81
N LEU A 159 -4.42 -2.01 -1.88
CA LEU A 159 -3.00 -2.30 -2.10
C LEU A 159 -2.85 -3.41 -3.15
N CYS A 160 -2.14 -3.14 -4.24
CA CYS A 160 -1.88 -4.11 -5.29
C CYS A 160 -0.44 -4.61 -5.34
N GLY A 161 0.51 -3.92 -4.71
CA GLY A 161 1.89 -4.33 -4.68
C GLY A 161 2.75 -3.53 -3.70
N ARG A 162 3.86 -4.15 -3.28
CA ARG A 162 4.96 -3.52 -2.55
C ARG A 162 6.23 -3.67 -3.38
N ILE A 163 7.04 -2.61 -3.45
CA ILE A 163 8.32 -2.63 -4.16
C ILE A 163 9.42 -2.70 -3.10
N SER A 164 10.23 -3.75 -3.17
CA SER A 164 11.44 -3.88 -2.36
C SER A 164 12.43 -2.77 -2.73
N LEU A 165 12.95 -2.08 -1.71
CA LEU A 165 14.02 -1.10 -1.86
C LEU A 165 15.38 -1.78 -1.96
#